data_AF-A0A3F2RWX1-F1
#
_entry.id   AF-A0A3F2RWX1-F1
#
_cell.length_a   1.000
_cell.length_b   1.000
_cell.length_c   1.000
_cell.angle_alpha   90.00
_cell.angle_beta   90.00
_cell.angle_gamma   90.00
#
_symmetry.space_group_name_H-M   'P 1'
#
loop_
_entity.id
_entity.type
_entity.pdbx_description
1 polymer ?
#
loop_
_entity_poly.entity_id
_entity_poly.type
_entity_poly.pdbx_seq_one_letter_code
_entity_poly.pdbx_strand_id
1 'polypeptide(L)'
;MSASTELKTYVTCAAVLYVKFVLATGIQATKTFEAGGRPPEDKNLPLAKGNPVQTYGLVTPPESSKEESEKIQKAKLTELRWRRIVQNDLESIPLALVVFGAGVMAKGNPTVQCGVMVGYTAVRCFHTVAYANAMHPHRALCWLFGIIFITTGAGNALYGAFSSTLYLKFLACTWIQGGKTFRSGSRPPEDMKLNLTKIKQDYGLTQTDDENVLKAREVEHRWRRVIANDLESIPFALFVFGGGILAGSNPVVHTGAMVVYTAARCLHTYVYLNAMQPHRAICWSVGVAATLVGVGNAAFTIL
;
A
#
# COMPACT_ATOMS: atom_id res chain seq x y z
N MET A 1 15.10 -19.19 26.00
CA MET A 1 14.49 -19.42 24.67
C MET A 1 15.31 -18.69 23.63
N SER A 2 15.83 -19.38 22.60
CA SER A 2 16.51 -18.70 21.49
C SER A 2 15.49 -17.91 20.67
N ALA A 3 15.82 -16.67 20.29
CA ALA A 3 15.02 -15.90 19.33
C ALA A 3 14.83 -16.67 18.02
N SER A 4 13.64 -16.56 17.42
CA SER A 4 13.31 -17.20 16.15
C SER A 4 14.13 -16.60 15.00
N THR A 5 14.33 -17.36 13.92
CA THR A 5 15.17 -16.94 12.78
C THR A 5 14.60 -15.69 12.09
N GLU A 6 13.29 -15.59 12.00
CA GLU A 6 12.54 -14.46 11.44
C GLU A 6 12.73 -13.20 12.30
N LEU A 7 12.69 -13.33 13.62
CA LEU A 7 12.94 -12.23 14.54
C LEU A 7 14.38 -11.74 14.44
N LYS A 8 15.36 -12.65 14.40
CA LYS A 8 16.78 -12.30 14.18
C LYS A 8 16.98 -11.57 12.86
N THR A 9 16.32 -12.06 11.80
CA THR A 9 16.39 -11.44 10.46
C THR A 9 15.76 -10.04 10.47
N TYR A 10 14.58 -9.89 11.08
CA TYR A 10 13.89 -8.61 11.22
C TYR A 10 14.76 -7.56 11.94
N VAL A 11 15.31 -7.90 13.11
CA VAL A 11 16.15 -6.99 13.90
C VAL A 11 17.39 -6.58 13.09
N THR A 12 18.02 -7.53 12.39
CA THR A 12 19.21 -7.26 11.57
C THR A 12 18.87 -6.32 10.40
N CYS A 13 17.79 -6.59 9.66
CA CYS A 13 17.34 -5.76 8.55
C CYS A 13 16.92 -4.35 9.02
N ALA A 14 16.21 -4.25 10.13
CA ALA A 14 15.82 -2.98 10.73
C ALA A 14 17.03 -2.14 11.13
N ALA A 15 18.03 -2.75 11.77
CA ALA A 15 19.28 -2.08 12.13
C ALA A 15 20.02 -1.54 10.90
N VAL A 16 20.16 -2.35 9.84
CA VAL A 16 20.80 -1.93 8.59
C VAL A 16 20.06 -0.75 7.95
N LEU A 17 18.73 -0.82 7.85
CA LEU A 17 17.91 0.25 7.29
C LEU A 17 17.99 1.54 8.12
N TYR A 18 18.03 1.42 9.45
CA TYR A 18 18.17 2.57 10.35
C TYR A 18 19.55 3.23 10.21
N VAL A 19 20.64 2.45 10.21
CA VAL A 19 21.99 2.98 9.98
C VAL A 19 22.05 3.70 8.64
N LYS A 20 21.49 3.09 7.58
CA LYS A 20 21.39 3.72 6.26
C LYS A 20 20.59 5.03 6.28
N PHE A 21 19.49 5.10 7.04
CA PHE A 21 18.70 6.33 7.19
C PHE A 21 19.49 7.44 7.92
N VAL A 22 20.22 7.10 8.99
CA VAL A 22 21.09 8.04 9.72
C VAL A 22 22.21 8.57 8.80
N LEU A 23 22.83 7.70 8.00
CA LEU A 23 23.83 8.13 7.03
C LEU A 23 23.23 9.06 5.96
N ALA A 24 22.06 8.72 5.41
CA ALA A 24 21.40 9.54 4.39
C ALA A 24 20.98 10.92 4.91
N THR A 25 20.48 11.01 6.15
CA THR A 25 20.13 12.28 6.80
C THR A 25 21.36 13.11 7.15
N GLY A 26 22.46 12.47 7.57
CA GLY A 26 23.75 13.14 7.76
C GLY A 26 24.30 13.74 6.47
N ILE A 27 24.23 13.01 5.35
CA ILE A 27 24.63 13.54 4.03
C ILE A 27 23.68 14.65 3.57
N GLN A 28 22.37 14.48 3.74
CA GLN A 28 21.42 15.55 3.42
C GLN A 28 21.76 16.82 4.20
N ALA A 29 22.06 16.71 5.50
CA ALA A 29 22.39 17.85 6.33
C ALA A 29 23.61 18.62 5.81
N THR A 30 24.69 17.94 5.40
CA THR A 30 25.87 18.61 4.80
C THR A 30 25.53 19.27 3.47
N LYS A 31 24.73 18.62 2.63
CA LYS A 31 24.25 19.22 1.36
C LYS A 31 23.33 20.42 1.57
N THR A 32 22.56 20.46 2.65
CA THR A 32 21.75 21.64 3.00
C THR A 32 22.62 22.81 3.44
N PHE A 33 23.76 22.58 4.12
CA PHE A 33 24.73 23.65 4.40
C PHE A 33 25.35 24.21 3.12
N GLU A 34 25.83 23.33 2.22
CA GLU A 34 26.40 23.71 0.91
C GLU A 34 25.41 24.53 0.06
N ALA A 35 24.11 24.26 0.19
CA ALA A 35 23.05 24.95 -0.55
C ALA A 35 22.53 26.26 0.10
N GLY A 36 22.98 26.61 1.31
CA GLY A 36 22.44 27.75 2.06
C GLY A 36 21.01 27.54 2.59
N GLY A 37 20.57 26.30 2.66
CA GLY A 37 19.19 25.90 2.95
C GLY A 37 18.87 25.77 4.44
N ARG A 38 19.84 25.99 5.34
CA ARG A 38 19.60 25.91 6.79
C ARG A 38 18.88 27.16 7.33
N PRO A 39 18.27 27.04 8.51
CA PRO A 39 17.79 28.18 9.26
C PRO A 39 18.90 29.21 9.56
N PRO A 40 18.58 30.51 9.67
CA PRO A 40 19.56 31.57 9.91
C PRO A 40 20.27 31.47 11.27
N GLU A 41 19.68 30.81 12.26
CA GLU A 41 20.30 30.53 13.56
C GLU A 41 21.51 29.59 13.47
N ASP A 42 21.57 28.71 12.44
CA ASP A 42 22.65 27.75 12.23
C ASP A 42 23.95 28.40 11.68
N LYS A 43 23.94 29.73 11.42
CA LYS A 43 25.05 30.46 10.78
C LYS A 43 26.40 30.40 11.50
N ASN A 44 26.38 30.21 12.82
CA ASN A 44 27.59 30.22 13.66
C ASN A 44 28.21 28.82 13.80
N LEU A 45 27.59 27.78 13.23
CA LEU A 45 28.10 26.42 13.33
C LEU A 45 29.42 26.25 12.55
N PRO A 46 30.34 25.39 13.01
CA PRO A 46 31.58 25.11 12.28
C PRO A 46 31.34 24.66 10.83
N LEU A 47 30.28 23.90 10.58
CA LEU A 47 29.89 23.44 9.24
C LEU A 47 29.35 24.57 8.33
N ALA A 48 28.94 25.71 8.89
CA ALA A 48 28.48 26.85 8.11
C ALA A 48 29.64 27.72 7.59
N LYS A 49 30.84 27.58 8.16
CA LYS A 49 32.02 28.34 7.72
C LYS A 49 32.41 27.94 6.30
N GLY A 50 32.52 28.94 5.41
CA GLY A 50 32.87 28.74 4.00
C GLY A 50 31.70 28.32 3.10
N ASN A 51 30.49 28.17 3.65
CA ASN A 51 29.27 27.90 2.88
C ASN A 51 28.44 29.19 2.68
N PRO A 52 27.49 29.20 1.72
CA PRO A 52 26.59 30.34 1.51
C PRO A 52 25.82 30.72 2.77
N VAL A 53 25.34 31.97 2.84
CA VAL A 53 24.53 32.45 3.97
C VAL A 53 23.29 31.57 4.13
N GLN A 54 23.05 31.08 5.34
CA GLN A 54 21.93 30.19 5.65
C GLN A 54 20.66 31.02 5.84
N THR A 55 19.72 30.92 4.89
CA THR A 55 18.47 31.69 4.92
C THR A 55 17.29 30.88 4.34
N TYR A 56 17.26 29.57 4.59
CA TYR A 56 16.34 28.64 3.90
C TYR A 56 16.46 28.67 2.36
N GLY A 57 17.57 29.20 1.83
CA GLY A 57 17.75 29.44 0.39
C GLY A 57 16.89 30.58 -0.19
N LEU A 58 16.22 31.40 0.64
CA LEU A 58 15.33 32.50 0.24
C LEU A 58 16.07 33.74 -0.29
N VAL A 59 17.32 33.96 0.13
CA VAL A 59 18.10 35.13 -0.26
C VAL A 59 19.21 34.68 -1.20
N THR A 60 19.20 35.17 -2.43
CA THR A 60 20.36 35.13 -3.33
C THR A 60 21.29 36.29 -3.00
N PRO A 61 22.61 36.08 -2.85
CA PRO A 61 23.55 37.17 -2.60
C PRO A 61 23.46 38.23 -3.71
N PRO A 62 23.39 39.53 -3.38
CA PRO A 62 23.23 40.61 -4.36
C PRO A 62 24.43 40.79 -5.30
N GLU A 63 25.60 40.22 -4.99
CA GLU A 63 26.85 40.35 -5.75
C GLU A 63 27.52 39.00 -6.09
N SER A 64 26.76 37.93 -6.33
CA SER A 64 27.37 36.66 -6.75
C SER A 64 27.78 36.71 -8.23
N SER A 65 29.04 36.37 -8.53
CA SER A 65 29.48 36.14 -9.92
C SER A 65 28.62 35.06 -10.60
N LYS A 66 28.50 35.08 -11.94
CA LYS A 66 27.72 34.05 -12.67
C LYS A 66 28.15 32.63 -12.30
N GLU A 67 29.45 32.41 -12.14
CA GLU A 67 30.03 31.12 -11.78
C GLU A 67 29.64 30.67 -10.36
N GLU A 68 29.55 31.60 -9.42
CA GLU A 68 29.13 31.34 -8.04
C GLU A 68 27.63 31.03 -7.95
N SER A 69 26.81 31.75 -8.71
CA SER A 69 25.37 31.46 -8.84
C SER A 69 25.12 30.05 -9.42
N GLU A 70 25.87 29.64 -10.44
CA GLU A 70 25.80 28.29 -10.99
C GLU A 70 26.22 27.20 -9.99
N LYS A 71 27.27 27.46 -9.20
CA LYS A 71 27.71 26.55 -8.12
C LYS A 71 26.62 26.38 -7.06
N ILE A 72 25.99 27.48 -6.63
CA ILE A 72 24.87 27.46 -5.68
C ILE A 72 23.66 26.71 -6.24
N GLN A 73 23.33 26.89 -7.52
CA GLN A 73 22.24 26.15 -8.16
C GLN A 73 22.52 24.64 -8.21
N LYS A 74 23.75 24.23 -8.54
CA LYS A 74 24.16 22.81 -8.51
C LYS A 74 24.10 22.22 -7.10
N ALA A 75 24.49 22.99 -6.08
CA ALA A 75 24.36 22.61 -4.68
C ALA A 75 22.88 22.41 -4.27
N LYS A 76 21.99 23.35 -4.64
CA LYS A 76 20.53 23.25 -4.41
C LYS A 76 19.92 22.02 -5.11
N LEU A 77 20.29 21.73 -6.35
CA LEU A 77 19.84 20.53 -7.06
C LEU A 77 20.28 19.23 -6.35
N THR A 78 21.52 19.22 -5.86
CA THR A 78 22.08 18.09 -5.09
C THR A 78 21.36 17.93 -3.76
N GLU A 79 21.10 19.02 -3.04
CA GLU A 79 20.31 19.00 -1.81
C GLU A 79 18.89 18.47 -2.04
N LEU A 80 18.18 18.98 -3.05
CA LEU A 80 16.84 18.51 -3.41
C LEU A 80 16.82 17.00 -3.71
N ARG A 81 17.87 16.48 -4.38
CA ARG A 81 18.02 15.05 -4.62
C ARG A 81 18.10 14.26 -3.31
N TRP A 82 18.94 14.69 -2.37
CA TRP A 82 19.09 14.04 -1.06
C TRP A 82 17.83 14.16 -0.19
N ARG A 83 17.14 15.31 -0.20
CA ARG A 83 15.81 15.45 0.41
C ARG A 83 14.82 14.41 -0.12
N ARG A 84 14.79 14.19 -1.44
CA ARG A 84 13.89 13.20 -2.05
C ARG A 84 14.25 11.76 -1.68
N ILE A 85 15.53 11.46 -1.49
CA ILE A 85 15.99 10.15 -0.99
C ILE A 85 15.45 9.91 0.42
N VAL A 86 15.68 10.85 1.33
CA VAL A 86 15.24 10.76 2.73
C VAL A 86 13.72 10.70 2.80
N GLN A 87 13.01 11.52 2.01
CA GLN A 87 11.56 11.47 1.92
C GLN A 87 11.06 10.10 1.44
N ASN A 88 11.65 9.52 0.39
CA ASN A 88 11.29 8.18 -0.09
C ASN A 88 11.57 7.08 0.95
N ASP A 89 12.57 7.27 1.80
CA ASP A 89 12.85 6.36 2.90
C ASP A 89 11.79 6.47 4.00
N LEU A 90 11.38 7.70 4.36
CA LEU A 90 10.29 7.93 5.30
C LEU A 90 8.93 7.42 4.80
N GLU A 91 8.68 7.48 3.49
CA GLU A 91 7.44 6.98 2.89
C GLU A 91 7.38 5.45 2.79
N SER A 92 8.53 4.75 2.81
CA SER A 92 8.59 3.31 2.53
C SER A 92 9.06 2.45 3.69
N ILE A 93 10.15 2.83 4.37
CA ILE A 93 10.82 1.99 5.37
C ILE A 93 9.96 1.79 6.63
N PRO A 94 9.36 2.85 7.24
CA PRO A 94 8.52 2.66 8.41
C PRO A 94 7.36 1.68 8.16
N LEU A 95 6.69 1.81 7.01
CA LEU A 95 5.60 0.91 6.63
C LEU A 95 6.09 -0.52 6.44
N ALA A 96 7.23 -0.71 5.77
CA ALA A 96 7.83 -2.04 5.59
C ALA A 96 8.19 -2.70 6.92
N LEU A 97 8.78 -1.95 7.86
CA LEU A 97 9.13 -2.47 9.19
C LEU A 97 7.90 -2.85 10.02
N VAL A 98 6.81 -2.10 9.90
CA VAL A 98 5.53 -2.47 10.52
C VAL A 98 4.99 -3.77 9.92
N VAL A 99 4.94 -3.87 8.59
CA VAL A 99 4.44 -5.05 7.87
C VAL A 99 5.29 -6.30 8.19
N PHE A 100 6.60 -6.18 8.15
CA PHE A 100 7.49 -7.30 8.43
C PHE A 100 7.48 -7.70 9.90
N GLY A 101 7.41 -6.73 10.81
CA GLY A 101 7.28 -6.99 12.25
C GLY A 101 5.97 -7.73 12.56
N ALA A 102 4.86 -7.27 11.96
CA ALA A 102 3.57 -7.97 12.05
C ALA A 102 3.66 -9.40 11.48
N GLY A 103 4.37 -9.61 10.36
CA GLY A 103 4.55 -10.95 9.79
C GLY A 103 5.40 -11.91 10.63
N VAL A 104 6.39 -11.40 11.38
CA VAL A 104 7.11 -12.20 12.39
C VAL A 104 6.16 -12.67 13.49
N MET A 105 5.26 -11.78 13.94
CA MET A 105 4.27 -12.11 14.98
C MET A 105 3.17 -13.05 14.47
N ALA A 106 2.79 -12.95 13.20
CA ALA A 106 1.72 -13.75 12.59
C ALA A 106 2.14 -15.20 12.25
N LYS A 107 3.41 -15.56 12.44
CA LYS A 107 3.96 -16.90 12.19
C LYS A 107 3.62 -17.43 10.78
N GLY A 108 3.73 -16.56 9.78
CA GLY A 108 3.66 -16.92 8.36
C GLY A 108 4.82 -17.83 7.93
N ASN A 109 4.96 -18.10 6.63
CA ASN A 109 6.06 -18.96 6.19
C ASN A 109 7.42 -18.31 6.51
N PRO A 110 8.29 -18.97 7.28
CA PRO A 110 9.52 -18.37 7.80
C PRO A 110 10.53 -18.04 6.69
N THR A 111 10.64 -18.92 5.69
CA THR A 111 11.57 -18.75 4.57
C THR A 111 11.17 -17.57 3.70
N VAL A 112 9.88 -17.44 3.40
CA VAL A 112 9.34 -16.31 2.64
C VAL A 112 9.53 -15.02 3.43
N GLN A 113 9.23 -15.02 4.73
CA GLN A 113 9.37 -13.84 5.59
C GLN A 113 10.82 -13.35 5.61
N CYS A 114 11.78 -14.26 5.79
CA CYS A 114 13.20 -13.90 5.78
C CYS A 114 13.63 -13.39 4.40
N GLY A 115 13.22 -14.07 3.32
CA GLY A 115 13.56 -13.69 1.95
C GLY A 115 13.08 -12.29 1.57
N VAL A 116 11.83 -11.93 1.91
CA VAL A 116 11.29 -10.60 1.60
C VAL A 116 11.95 -9.49 2.42
N MET A 117 12.30 -9.74 3.69
CA MET A 117 13.00 -8.75 4.53
C MET A 117 14.41 -8.46 4.01
N VAL A 118 15.18 -9.51 3.68
CA VAL A 118 16.54 -9.37 3.13
C VAL A 118 16.50 -8.72 1.75
N GLY A 119 15.60 -9.17 0.87
CA GLY A 119 15.41 -8.61 -0.46
C GLY A 119 15.03 -7.13 -0.43
N TYR A 120 14.05 -6.76 0.41
CA TYR A 120 13.66 -5.37 0.61
C TYR A 120 14.85 -4.53 1.09
N THR A 121 15.59 -5.01 2.09
CA THR A 121 16.75 -4.29 2.65
C THR A 121 17.80 -4.01 1.58
N ALA A 122 18.20 -5.03 0.82
CA ALA A 122 19.17 -4.89 -0.26
C ALA A 122 18.72 -3.87 -1.31
N VAL A 123 17.46 -3.98 -1.76
CA VAL A 123 16.89 -3.09 -2.77
C VAL A 123 16.79 -1.65 -2.26
N ARG A 124 16.48 -1.41 -0.98
CA ARG A 124 16.44 -0.05 -0.40
C ARG A 124 17.81 0.58 -0.24
N CYS A 125 18.84 -0.19 0.05
CA CYS A 125 20.21 0.30 0.04
C CYS A 125 20.65 0.68 -1.38
N PHE A 126 20.39 -0.19 -2.36
CA PHE A 126 20.74 0.07 -3.75
C PHE A 126 19.90 1.22 -4.36
N HIS A 127 18.64 1.37 -3.96
CA HIS A 127 17.80 2.51 -4.36
C HIS A 127 18.46 3.84 -4.01
N THR A 128 19.04 3.98 -2.81
CA THR A 128 19.74 5.20 -2.40
C THR A 128 20.99 5.45 -3.24
N VAL A 129 21.79 4.42 -3.51
CA VAL A 129 22.97 4.53 -4.38
C VAL A 129 22.56 4.94 -5.81
N ALA A 130 21.51 4.32 -6.36
CA ALA A 130 20.98 4.65 -7.67
C ALA A 130 20.43 6.07 -7.74
N TYR A 131 19.73 6.52 -6.69
CA TYR A 131 19.18 7.87 -6.63
C TYR A 131 20.31 8.92 -6.52
N ALA A 132 21.30 8.68 -5.65
CA ALA A 132 22.44 9.60 -5.47
C ALA A 132 23.22 9.80 -6.77
N ASN A 133 23.48 8.70 -7.50
CA ASN A 133 24.21 8.70 -8.78
C ASN A 133 23.33 8.99 -10.02
N ALA A 134 22.06 9.39 -9.83
CA ALA A 134 21.12 9.68 -10.92
C ALA A 134 20.96 8.53 -11.95
N MET A 135 21.05 7.27 -11.52
CA MET A 135 20.98 6.10 -12.40
C MET A 135 19.55 5.76 -12.78
N HIS A 136 19.17 6.09 -14.02
CA HIS A 136 17.92 5.64 -14.65
C HIS A 136 18.19 4.38 -15.52
N PRO A 137 17.32 3.35 -15.54
CA PRO A 137 16.03 3.18 -14.86
C PRO A 137 16.11 2.54 -13.47
N HIS A 138 17.32 2.20 -13.02
CA HIS A 138 17.60 1.44 -11.79
C HIS A 138 16.85 1.96 -10.55
N ARG A 139 16.79 3.28 -10.36
CA ARG A 139 16.02 3.89 -9.27
C ARG A 139 14.54 3.44 -9.30
N ALA A 140 13.87 3.52 -10.45
CA ALA A 140 12.46 3.17 -10.57
C ALA A 140 12.22 1.68 -10.35
N LEU A 141 13.09 0.83 -10.91
CA LEU A 141 13.02 -0.62 -10.71
C LEU A 141 13.19 -1.00 -9.24
N CYS A 142 14.11 -0.36 -8.52
CA CYS A 142 14.31 -0.62 -7.10
C CYS A 142 13.13 -0.15 -6.24
N TRP A 143 12.49 0.95 -6.61
CA TRP A 143 11.24 1.34 -5.97
C TRP A 143 10.15 0.27 -6.18
N LEU A 144 9.98 -0.20 -7.42
CA LEU A 144 8.99 -1.23 -7.77
C LEU A 144 9.23 -2.54 -7.01
N PHE A 145 10.46 -3.05 -7.03
CA PHE A 145 10.81 -4.27 -6.28
C PHE A 145 10.64 -4.08 -4.77
N GLY A 146 10.93 -2.89 -4.24
CA GLY A 146 10.63 -2.56 -2.84
C GLY A 146 9.15 -2.71 -2.50
N ILE A 147 8.25 -2.24 -3.36
CA ILE A 147 6.79 -2.44 -3.19
C ILE A 147 6.43 -3.92 -3.25
N ILE A 148 6.97 -4.68 -4.21
CA ILE A 148 6.71 -6.12 -4.35
C ILE A 148 7.12 -6.89 -3.08
N PHE A 149 8.26 -6.58 -2.47
CA PHE A 149 8.68 -7.24 -1.23
C PHE A 149 7.78 -6.89 -0.04
N ILE A 150 7.33 -5.63 0.08
CA ILE A 150 6.38 -5.23 1.14
C ILE A 150 5.06 -5.98 0.96
N THR A 151 4.49 -6.01 -0.24
CA THR A 151 3.21 -6.67 -0.50
C THR A 151 3.30 -8.18 -0.34
N THR A 152 4.44 -8.79 -0.71
CA THR A 152 4.69 -10.22 -0.49
C THR A 152 4.83 -10.54 1.00
N GLY A 153 5.52 -9.69 1.77
CA GLY A 153 5.60 -9.84 3.23
C GLY A 153 4.27 -9.66 3.94
N ALA A 154 3.43 -8.73 3.47
CA ALA A 154 2.05 -8.62 3.93
C ALA A 154 1.26 -9.90 3.62
N GLY A 155 1.35 -10.41 2.38
CA GLY A 155 0.72 -11.67 1.97
C GLY A 155 1.20 -12.89 2.77
N ASN A 156 2.47 -12.91 3.17
CA ASN A 156 3.06 -14.00 3.93
C ASN A 156 2.71 -13.94 5.44
N ALA A 157 2.66 -12.73 6.02
CA ALA A 157 2.08 -12.48 7.33
C ALA A 157 0.62 -12.96 7.41
N LEU A 158 -0.05 -12.97 6.24
CA LEU A 158 -1.42 -13.38 6.06
C LEU A 158 -1.53 -14.91 5.85
N TYR A 159 -1.48 -15.65 6.96
CA TYR A 159 -2.44 -16.74 7.25
C TYR A 159 -3.91 -16.29 6.99
N GLY A 160 -4.12 -14.97 6.83
CA GLY A 160 -5.11 -14.37 5.93
C GLY A 160 -4.93 -14.65 4.42
N ALA A 161 -4.74 -15.90 3.99
CA ALA A 161 -4.91 -16.25 2.58
C ALA A 161 -6.36 -16.00 2.15
N PHE A 162 -7.31 -16.28 3.04
CA PHE A 162 -8.73 -16.03 2.87
C PHE A 162 -9.08 -14.54 2.93
N SER A 163 -8.58 -13.80 3.92
CA SER A 163 -8.81 -12.34 4.00
C SER A 163 -8.14 -11.58 2.86
N SER A 164 -6.91 -11.95 2.49
CA SER A 164 -6.21 -11.40 1.32
C SER A 164 -6.91 -11.73 0.02
N THR A 165 -7.38 -12.96 -0.18
CA THR A 165 -8.15 -13.35 -1.37
C THR A 165 -9.44 -12.55 -1.46
N LEU A 166 -10.18 -12.43 -0.36
CA LEU A 166 -11.40 -11.65 -0.28
C LEU A 166 -11.15 -10.16 -0.53
N TYR A 167 -10.05 -9.60 0.00
CA TYR A 167 -9.67 -8.21 -0.20
C TYR A 167 -9.18 -7.94 -1.63
N LEU A 168 -8.33 -8.80 -2.19
CA LEU A 168 -7.90 -8.72 -3.60
C LEU A 168 -9.09 -8.84 -4.54
N LYS A 169 -10.03 -9.73 -4.24
CA LYS A 169 -11.30 -9.85 -4.96
C LYS A 169 -12.13 -8.56 -4.85
N PHE A 170 -12.23 -7.97 -3.66
CA PHE A 170 -12.90 -6.68 -3.46
C PHE A 170 -12.25 -5.56 -4.27
N LEU A 171 -10.91 -5.45 -4.24
CA LEU A 171 -10.15 -4.49 -5.03
C LEU A 171 -10.32 -4.70 -6.54
N ALA A 172 -10.33 -5.95 -7.00
CA ALA A 172 -10.60 -6.26 -8.40
C ALA A 172 -12.03 -5.83 -8.80
N CYS A 173 -13.01 -6.04 -7.92
CA CYS A 173 -14.39 -5.62 -8.17
C CYS A 173 -14.53 -4.09 -8.23
N THR A 174 -13.91 -3.35 -7.31
CA THR A 174 -13.95 -1.87 -7.32
C THR A 174 -13.22 -1.29 -8.53
N TRP A 175 -12.09 -1.88 -8.93
CA TRP A 175 -11.37 -1.50 -10.16
C TRP A 175 -12.23 -1.69 -11.41
N ILE A 176 -12.84 -2.88 -11.57
CA ILE A 176 -13.72 -3.17 -12.72
C ILE A 176 -14.95 -2.26 -12.69
N GLN A 177 -15.58 -2.06 -11.53
CA GLN A 177 -16.71 -1.16 -11.36
C GLN A 177 -16.36 0.27 -11.72
N GLY A 178 -15.17 0.77 -11.39
CA GLY A 178 -14.69 2.09 -11.79
C GLY A 178 -14.75 2.27 -13.31
N GLY A 179 -14.21 1.31 -14.06
CA GLY A 179 -14.28 1.30 -15.53
C GLY A 179 -15.71 1.22 -16.07
N LYS A 180 -16.61 0.45 -15.42
CA LYS A 180 -18.04 0.40 -15.80
C LYS A 180 -18.77 1.72 -15.52
N THR A 181 -18.42 2.40 -14.43
CA THR A 181 -19.00 3.69 -13.99
C THR A 181 -18.69 4.82 -14.98
N PHE A 182 -17.51 4.81 -15.60
CA PHE A 182 -17.19 5.75 -16.69
C PHE A 182 -18.07 5.53 -17.94
N ARG A 183 -18.37 4.27 -18.26
CA ARG A 183 -19.17 3.91 -19.45
C ARG A 183 -20.67 4.18 -19.26
N SER A 184 -21.16 4.26 -18.02
CA SER A 184 -22.57 4.50 -17.70
C SER A 184 -22.91 5.99 -17.47
N GLY A 185 -21.91 6.87 -17.41
CA GLY A 185 -22.13 8.30 -17.12
C GLY A 185 -22.28 8.62 -15.63
N SER A 186 -22.02 7.65 -14.76
CA SER A 186 -22.34 7.74 -13.32
C SER A 186 -21.21 8.31 -12.46
N ARG A 187 -20.12 8.81 -13.05
CA ARG A 187 -19.05 9.49 -12.32
C ARG A 187 -19.43 10.94 -11.97
N PRO A 188 -18.74 11.55 -11.02
CA PRO A 188 -18.84 12.98 -10.77
C PRO A 188 -18.48 13.82 -12.01
N PRO A 189 -19.09 15.01 -12.18
CA PRO A 189 -18.85 15.87 -13.36
C PRO A 189 -17.41 16.37 -13.49
N GLU A 190 -16.66 16.48 -12.40
CA GLU A 190 -15.25 16.87 -12.40
C GLU A 190 -14.33 15.85 -13.11
N ASP A 191 -14.71 14.56 -13.14
CA ASP A 191 -13.95 13.49 -13.80
C ASP A 191 -13.97 13.62 -15.33
N MET A 192 -14.82 14.50 -15.89
CA MET A 192 -14.84 14.83 -17.32
C MET A 192 -13.48 15.36 -17.81
N LYS A 193 -12.72 16.03 -16.94
CA LYS A 193 -11.40 16.60 -17.25
C LYS A 193 -10.37 15.53 -17.66
N LEU A 194 -10.63 14.26 -17.34
CA LEU A 194 -9.74 13.14 -17.67
C LEU A 194 -9.85 12.70 -19.14
N ASN A 195 -10.82 13.23 -19.91
CA ASN A 195 -11.03 12.93 -21.34
C ASN A 195 -11.13 11.42 -21.67
N LEU A 196 -11.52 10.58 -20.69
CA LEU A 196 -11.59 9.12 -20.84
C LEU A 196 -12.86 8.64 -21.57
N THR A 197 -13.85 9.51 -21.76
CA THR A 197 -15.11 9.17 -22.41
C THR A 197 -15.77 10.41 -23.00
N LYS A 198 -16.61 10.21 -24.03
CA LYS A 198 -17.45 11.26 -24.64
C LYS A 198 -18.82 11.37 -23.97
N ILE A 199 -19.16 10.44 -23.08
CA ILE A 199 -20.45 10.41 -22.37
C ILE A 199 -20.39 11.39 -21.20
N LYS A 200 -21.41 12.26 -21.09
CA LYS A 200 -21.56 13.22 -19.98
C LYS A 200 -21.56 12.49 -18.63
N GLN A 201 -20.74 12.95 -17.69
CA GLN A 201 -20.65 12.42 -16.33
C GLN A 201 -21.41 13.38 -15.41
N ASP A 202 -22.44 12.88 -14.74
CA ASP A 202 -23.30 13.69 -13.87
C ASP A 202 -24.03 12.85 -12.82
N TYR A 203 -23.34 11.84 -12.29
CA TYR A 203 -23.92 10.82 -11.42
C TYR A 203 -25.05 9.99 -12.07
N GLY A 204 -25.22 10.07 -13.39
CA GLY A 204 -26.29 9.41 -14.11
C GLY A 204 -27.65 10.09 -13.93
N LEU A 205 -27.68 11.36 -13.50
CA LEU A 205 -28.90 12.13 -13.27
C LEU A 205 -29.59 12.55 -14.57
N THR A 206 -28.83 12.73 -15.65
CA THR A 206 -29.42 13.00 -16.98
C THR A 206 -30.20 11.77 -17.44
N GLN A 207 -31.49 11.96 -17.70
CA GLN A 207 -32.31 10.97 -18.37
C GLN A 207 -31.89 10.85 -19.83
N THR A 208 -31.82 9.63 -20.33
CA THR A 208 -31.39 9.32 -21.69
C THR A 208 -32.18 8.12 -22.19
N ASP A 209 -32.60 8.19 -23.45
CA ASP A 209 -33.31 7.11 -24.13
C ASP A 209 -32.34 6.18 -24.90
N ASP A 210 -31.02 6.43 -24.83
CA ASP A 210 -30.02 5.60 -25.49
C ASP A 210 -29.92 4.22 -24.80
N GLU A 211 -30.37 3.19 -25.51
CA GLU A 211 -30.38 1.79 -25.06
C GLU A 211 -28.98 1.33 -24.61
N ASN A 212 -27.90 1.82 -25.23
CA ASN A 212 -26.53 1.43 -24.86
C ASN A 212 -26.14 1.99 -23.49
N VAL A 213 -26.55 3.22 -23.19
CA VAL A 213 -26.28 3.87 -21.90
C VAL A 213 -27.14 3.22 -20.82
N LEU A 214 -28.39 2.89 -21.10
CA LEU A 214 -29.28 2.18 -20.19
C LEU A 214 -28.72 0.79 -19.81
N LYS A 215 -28.26 0.00 -20.80
CA LYS A 215 -27.59 -1.29 -20.55
C LYS A 215 -26.29 -1.11 -19.75
N ALA A 216 -25.51 -0.08 -20.03
CA ALA A 216 -24.28 0.21 -19.27
C ALA A 216 -24.58 0.54 -17.80
N ARG A 217 -25.64 1.32 -17.54
CA ARG A 217 -26.14 1.65 -16.19
C ARG A 217 -26.64 0.41 -15.45
N GLU A 218 -27.35 -0.49 -16.14
CA GLU A 218 -27.80 -1.75 -15.53
C GLU A 218 -26.60 -2.62 -15.09
N VAL A 219 -25.61 -2.78 -15.96
CA VAL A 219 -24.38 -3.53 -15.65
C VAL A 219 -23.65 -2.90 -14.46
N GLU A 220 -23.46 -1.57 -14.48
CA GLU A 220 -22.83 -0.85 -13.36
C GLU A 220 -23.60 -1.06 -12.05
N HIS A 221 -24.93 -0.97 -12.07
CA HIS A 221 -25.76 -1.20 -10.90
C HIS A 221 -25.55 -2.61 -10.32
N ARG A 222 -25.43 -3.65 -11.16
CA ARG A 222 -25.10 -5.01 -10.70
C ARG A 222 -23.74 -5.06 -9.99
N TRP A 223 -22.71 -4.39 -10.53
CA TRP A 223 -21.39 -4.30 -9.87
C TRP A 223 -21.46 -3.58 -8.53
N ARG A 224 -22.20 -2.46 -8.44
CA ARG A 224 -22.42 -1.74 -7.16
C ARG A 224 -23.07 -2.65 -6.12
N ARG A 225 -24.06 -3.46 -6.50
CA ARG A 225 -24.73 -4.40 -5.59
C ARG A 225 -23.80 -5.52 -5.11
N VAL A 226 -22.91 -6.03 -5.96
CA VAL A 226 -21.88 -7.01 -5.55
C VAL A 226 -20.97 -6.42 -4.49
N ILE A 227 -20.45 -5.21 -4.73
CA ILE A 227 -19.53 -4.51 -3.81
C ILE A 227 -20.24 -4.19 -2.49
N ALA A 228 -21.48 -3.71 -2.53
CA ALA A 228 -22.27 -3.46 -1.33
C ALA A 228 -22.45 -4.74 -0.49
N ASN A 229 -22.80 -5.86 -1.14
CA ASN A 229 -22.96 -7.13 -0.44
C ASN A 229 -21.64 -7.68 0.15
N ASP A 230 -20.50 -7.40 -0.51
CA ASP A 230 -19.19 -7.71 0.04
C ASP A 230 -18.90 -6.90 1.30
N LEU A 231 -19.22 -5.60 1.30
CA LEU A 231 -19.07 -4.74 2.47
C LEU A 231 -20.00 -5.13 3.62
N GLU A 232 -21.19 -5.65 3.33
CA GLU A 232 -22.13 -6.17 4.33
C GLU A 232 -21.70 -7.51 4.94
N SER A 233 -20.85 -8.30 4.26
CA SER A 233 -20.56 -9.69 4.65
C SER A 233 -19.11 -9.93 5.08
N ILE A 234 -18.14 -9.49 4.26
CA ILE A 234 -16.72 -9.82 4.44
C ILE A 234 -16.14 -9.23 5.73
N PRO A 235 -16.34 -7.94 6.05
CA PRO A 235 -15.77 -7.36 7.27
C PRO A 235 -16.22 -8.11 8.53
N PHE A 236 -17.52 -8.41 8.66
CA PHE A 236 -18.07 -9.12 9.81
C PHE A 236 -17.53 -10.55 9.92
N ALA A 237 -17.44 -11.28 8.81
CA ALA A 237 -16.86 -12.61 8.82
C ALA A 237 -15.38 -12.59 9.23
N LEU A 238 -14.60 -11.63 8.73
CA LEU A 238 -13.21 -11.46 9.13
C LEU A 238 -13.04 -11.10 10.61
N PHE A 239 -13.95 -10.29 11.17
CA PHE A 239 -13.96 -10.04 12.62
C PHE A 239 -14.24 -11.31 13.43
N VAL A 240 -15.23 -12.11 13.01
CA VAL A 240 -15.56 -13.38 13.67
C VAL A 240 -14.38 -14.36 13.62
N PHE A 241 -13.79 -14.57 12.44
CA PHE A 241 -12.65 -15.47 12.30
C PHE A 241 -11.41 -14.92 13.03
N GLY A 242 -11.14 -13.62 12.97
CA GLY A 242 -10.09 -12.99 13.76
C GLY A 242 -10.27 -13.22 15.27
N GLY A 243 -11.49 -13.04 15.77
CA GLY A 243 -11.84 -13.33 17.17
C GLY A 243 -11.62 -14.79 17.55
N GLY A 244 -11.98 -15.74 16.68
CA GLY A 244 -11.75 -17.17 16.91
C GLY A 244 -10.26 -17.54 16.97
N ILE A 245 -9.40 -16.89 16.18
CA ILE A 245 -7.94 -17.10 16.26
C ILE A 245 -7.42 -16.61 17.61
N LEU A 246 -7.86 -15.42 18.04
CA LEU A 246 -7.45 -14.83 19.33
C LEU A 246 -7.94 -15.67 20.52
N ALA A 247 -9.13 -16.27 20.42
CA ALA A 247 -9.67 -17.17 21.42
C ALA A 247 -8.98 -18.54 21.49
N GLY A 248 -8.04 -18.85 20.57
CA GLY A 248 -7.40 -20.16 20.50
C GLY A 248 -8.33 -21.27 20.01
N SER A 249 -9.34 -20.93 19.20
CA SER A 249 -10.36 -21.88 18.73
C SER A 249 -9.78 -23.07 17.94
N ASN A 250 -10.53 -24.17 17.86
CA ASN A 250 -10.06 -25.38 17.20
C ASN A 250 -9.60 -25.07 15.77
N PRO A 251 -8.30 -25.28 15.45
CA PRO A 251 -7.72 -24.80 14.21
C PRO A 251 -8.26 -25.53 12.97
N VAL A 252 -8.72 -26.79 13.10
CA VAL A 252 -9.26 -27.57 11.98
C VAL A 252 -10.63 -27.03 11.56
N VAL A 253 -11.53 -26.86 12.53
CA VAL A 253 -12.87 -26.30 12.31
C VAL A 253 -12.76 -24.86 11.80
N HIS A 254 -11.86 -24.09 12.39
CA HIS A 254 -11.60 -22.70 12.00
C HIS A 254 -11.16 -22.60 10.54
N THR A 255 -10.15 -23.39 10.16
CA THR A 255 -9.62 -23.39 8.79
C THR A 255 -10.66 -23.85 7.78
N GLY A 256 -11.42 -24.92 8.09
CA GLY A 256 -12.50 -25.41 7.23
C GLY A 256 -13.60 -24.36 6.99
N ALA A 257 -14.02 -23.65 8.04
CA ALA A 257 -15.01 -22.58 7.93
C ALA A 257 -14.53 -21.41 7.05
N MET A 258 -13.27 -21.00 7.19
CA MET A 258 -12.70 -19.92 6.36
C MET A 258 -12.58 -20.32 4.89
N VAL A 259 -12.20 -21.58 4.58
CA VAL A 259 -12.15 -22.11 3.20
C VAL A 259 -13.52 -22.01 2.54
N VAL A 260 -14.54 -22.56 3.20
CA VAL A 260 -15.91 -22.58 2.69
C VAL A 260 -16.44 -21.17 2.50
N TYR A 261 -16.19 -20.29 3.47
CA TYR A 261 -16.59 -18.88 3.39
C TYR A 261 -15.98 -18.19 2.16
N THR A 262 -14.67 -18.30 1.96
CA THR A 262 -13.99 -17.65 0.83
C THR A 262 -14.46 -18.19 -0.52
N ALA A 263 -14.57 -19.52 -0.66
CA ALA A 263 -15.08 -20.12 -1.90
C ALA A 263 -16.51 -19.64 -2.22
N ALA A 264 -17.39 -19.62 -1.21
CA ALA A 264 -18.76 -19.14 -1.36
C ALA A 264 -18.83 -17.67 -1.78
N ARG A 265 -17.96 -16.79 -1.25
CA ARG A 265 -17.93 -15.36 -1.61
C ARG A 265 -17.37 -15.09 -3.01
N CYS A 266 -16.39 -15.88 -3.46
CA CYS A 266 -15.90 -15.81 -4.84
C CYS A 266 -16.98 -16.27 -5.83
N LEU A 267 -17.60 -17.43 -5.56
CA LEU A 267 -18.70 -17.96 -6.38
C LEU A 267 -19.90 -17.02 -6.40
N HIS A 268 -20.28 -16.43 -5.24
CA HIS A 268 -21.37 -15.48 -5.14
C HIS A 268 -21.21 -14.33 -6.14
N THR A 269 -19.99 -13.80 -6.30
CA THR A 269 -19.73 -12.70 -7.26
C THR A 269 -19.88 -13.16 -8.69
N TYR A 270 -19.33 -14.32 -9.03
CA TYR A 270 -19.48 -14.89 -10.36
C TYR A 270 -20.95 -15.10 -10.74
N VAL A 271 -21.74 -15.74 -9.86
CA VAL A 271 -23.17 -16.01 -10.14
C VAL A 271 -24.02 -14.75 -10.15
N TYR A 272 -23.65 -13.73 -9.34
CA TYR A 272 -24.35 -12.44 -9.33
C TYR A 272 -24.18 -11.70 -10.65
N LEU A 273 -22.95 -11.66 -11.18
CA LEU A 273 -22.65 -10.98 -12.45
C LEU A 273 -23.30 -11.68 -13.65
N ASN A 274 -23.42 -13.01 -13.61
CA ASN A 274 -24.08 -13.82 -14.65
C ASN A 274 -25.60 -13.95 -14.46
N ALA A 275 -26.20 -13.21 -13.51
CA ALA A 275 -27.65 -13.22 -13.24
C ALA A 275 -28.25 -14.62 -12.96
N MET A 276 -27.48 -15.53 -12.35
CA MET A 276 -27.90 -16.92 -12.12
C MET A 276 -28.69 -17.06 -10.80
N GLN A 277 -30.02 -17.16 -10.90
CA GLN A 277 -30.88 -17.64 -9.80
C GLN A 277 -31.08 -19.17 -9.92
N PRO A 278 -31.20 -19.93 -8.83
CA PRO A 278 -31.17 -19.54 -7.40
C PRO A 278 -29.75 -19.54 -6.78
N HIS A 279 -28.72 -19.88 -7.56
CA HIS A 279 -27.33 -20.08 -7.12
C HIS A 279 -26.75 -18.91 -6.31
N ARG A 280 -27.13 -17.66 -6.63
CA ARG A 280 -26.78 -16.49 -5.83
C ARG A 280 -27.21 -16.62 -4.37
N ALA A 281 -28.46 -16.97 -4.12
CA ALA A 281 -28.99 -17.09 -2.77
C ALA A 281 -28.31 -18.24 -2.02
N ILE A 282 -28.06 -19.36 -2.70
CA ILE A 282 -27.35 -20.51 -2.13
C ILE A 282 -25.92 -20.13 -1.68
N CYS A 283 -25.15 -19.47 -2.55
CA CYS A 283 -23.79 -19.04 -2.21
C CYS A 283 -23.78 -18.05 -1.04
N TRP A 284 -24.76 -17.14 -0.98
CA TRP A 284 -24.92 -16.22 0.14
C TRP A 284 -25.21 -16.97 1.45
N SER A 285 -26.16 -17.91 1.44
CA SER A 285 -26.54 -18.70 2.62
C SER A 285 -25.39 -19.57 3.14
N VAL A 286 -24.62 -20.18 2.24
CA VAL A 286 -23.42 -20.96 2.60
C VAL A 286 -22.37 -20.07 3.29
N GLY A 287 -22.17 -18.84 2.78
CA GLY A 287 -21.30 -17.87 3.42
C GLY A 287 -21.74 -17.51 4.84
N VAL A 288 -23.04 -17.26 5.04
CA VAL A 288 -23.60 -16.99 6.38
C VAL A 288 -23.40 -18.18 7.32
N ALA A 289 -23.68 -19.40 6.86
CA ALA A 289 -23.51 -20.62 7.65
C ALA A 289 -22.04 -20.81 8.10
N ALA A 290 -21.08 -20.59 7.20
CA ALA A 290 -19.66 -20.69 7.53
C ALA A 290 -19.23 -19.66 8.60
N THR A 291 -19.75 -18.44 8.55
CA THR A 291 -19.52 -17.43 9.60
C THR A 291 -20.08 -17.88 10.94
N LEU A 292 -21.29 -18.45 10.97
CA LEU A 292 -21.91 -18.97 12.20
C LEU A 292 -21.12 -20.14 12.80
N VAL A 293 -20.56 -21.02 11.98
CA VAL A 293 -19.63 -22.07 12.44
C VAL A 293 -18.39 -21.45 13.09
N GLY A 294 -17.85 -20.37 12.51
CA GLY A 294 -16.76 -19.59 13.11
C GLY A 294 -17.11 -19.02 14.50
N VAL A 295 -18.32 -18.45 14.65
CA VAL A 295 -18.82 -17.97 15.94
C VAL A 295 -18.92 -19.12 16.95
N GLY A 296 -19.55 -20.24 16.57
CA GLY A 296 -19.73 -21.38 17.46
C GLY A 296 -18.40 -21.98 17.94
N ASN A 297 -17.43 -22.10 17.03
CA ASN A 297 -16.10 -22.61 17.36
C ASN A 297 -15.35 -21.68 18.34
N ALA A 298 -15.47 -20.36 18.16
CA ALA A 298 -14.90 -19.38 19.07
C ALA A 298 -15.58 -19.41 20.46
N ALA A 299 -16.92 -19.41 20.49
CA ALA A 299 -17.68 -19.42 21.73
C ALA A 299 -17.44 -20.68 22.57
N PHE A 300 -17.41 -21.87 21.94
CA PHE A 300 -17.13 -23.14 22.63
C PHE A 300 -15.75 -23.18 23.27
N THR A 301 -14.79 -22.41 22.76
CA THR A 301 -13.43 -22.39 23.31
C THR A 301 -13.32 -21.48 24.54
N ILE A 302 -14.21 -20.49 24.67
CA ILE A 302 -14.21 -19.52 25.76
C ILE A 302 -15.09 -19.97 26.94
N LEU A 303 -16.09 -20.81 26.67
CA LEU A 303 -16.99 -21.42 27.66
C LEU A 303 -16.38 -22.69 28.28
#